data_AF-A0A534S7M9-F1
#
_entry.id   AF-A0A534S7M9-F1
#
_cell.length_a   1.000
_cell.length_b   1.000
_cell.length_c   1.000
_cell.angle_alpha   90.00
_cell.angle_beta   90.00
_cell.angle_gamma   90.00
#
_symmetry.space_group_name_H-M   'P 1'
#
loop_
_entity.id
_entity.type
_entity.pdbx_description
1 polymer ?
#
loop_
_entity_poly.entity_id
_entity_poly.type
_entity_poly.pdbx_seq_one_letter_code
_entity_poly.pdbx_strand_id
1 'polypeptide(L)'
;MYKIAHSLLRAVRSFPLSSFPLFAPIILSACSLFDNTQIEQQRAEIARLRQEAEQLKREADALQQQRQKEGQEREACNRAFYAFDAARKAKDTEEAVSQYREGLRLCPGDDVAHNELGELYLRLGHKTEAAAEFTEALRLNPNFSRAQKNLEAAQ
;
A
#
# COMPACT_ATOMS: atom_id res chain seq x y z
N MET A 1 36.66 -16.34 -4.95
CA MET A 1 37.32 -16.91 -3.75
C MET A 1 36.93 -18.37 -3.49
N TYR A 2 35.66 -18.78 -3.66
CA TYR A 2 35.20 -20.17 -3.46
C TYR A 2 35.95 -21.25 -4.26
N LYS A 3 36.34 -20.96 -5.53
CA LYS A 3 37.13 -21.89 -6.36
C LYS A 3 38.56 -22.16 -5.83
N ILE A 4 39.15 -21.19 -5.13
CA ILE A 4 40.53 -21.30 -4.61
C ILE A 4 40.53 -22.15 -3.33
N ALA A 5 39.58 -21.92 -2.43
CA ALA A 5 39.39 -22.72 -1.22
C ALA A 5 39.08 -24.19 -1.55
N HIS A 6 38.21 -24.43 -2.55
CA HIS A 6 37.86 -25.79 -2.97
C HIS A 6 39.06 -26.55 -3.59
N SER A 7 39.91 -25.88 -4.37
CA SER A 7 41.15 -26.47 -4.90
C SER A 7 42.18 -26.79 -3.82
N LEU A 8 42.33 -25.92 -2.81
CA LEU A 8 43.22 -26.14 -1.67
C LEU A 8 42.73 -27.30 -0.79
N LEU A 9 41.43 -27.41 -0.55
CA LEU A 9 40.85 -28.51 0.22
C LEU A 9 41.03 -29.87 -0.49
N ARG A 10 40.91 -29.88 -1.82
CA ARG A 10 41.16 -31.07 -2.65
C ARG A 10 42.63 -31.49 -2.56
N ALA A 11 43.55 -30.52 -2.57
CA ALA A 11 44.98 -30.74 -2.43
C ALA A 11 45.36 -31.29 -1.04
N VAL A 12 44.73 -30.80 0.03
CA VAL A 12 44.94 -31.28 1.41
C VAL A 12 44.36 -32.70 1.61
N ARG A 13 43.20 -33.01 1.01
CA ARG A 13 42.63 -34.38 1.02
C ARG A 13 43.43 -35.40 0.21
N SER A 14 44.13 -34.95 -0.82
CA SER A 14 45.04 -35.78 -1.63
C SER A 14 46.45 -35.90 -1.03
N PHE A 15 46.73 -35.20 0.08
CA PHE A 15 48.02 -35.25 0.75
C PHE A 15 48.11 -36.54 1.58
N PRO A 16 49.21 -37.32 1.50
CA PRO A 16 49.32 -38.60 2.21
C PRO A 16 49.55 -38.35 3.71
N LEU A 17 48.45 -38.12 4.44
CA LEU A 17 48.43 -37.90 5.89
C LEU A 17 49.01 -39.10 6.68
N SER A 18 49.13 -40.27 6.04
CA SER A 18 49.80 -41.48 6.56
C SER A 18 51.30 -41.30 6.78
N SER A 19 51.95 -40.36 6.08
CA SER A 19 53.38 -40.08 6.25
C SER A 19 53.69 -39.21 7.48
N PHE A 20 52.68 -38.57 8.10
CA PHE A 20 52.83 -37.67 9.26
C PHE A 20 51.69 -37.85 10.28
N PRO A 21 51.62 -39.01 10.98
CA PRO A 21 50.47 -39.40 11.80
C PRO A 21 50.22 -38.48 13.01
N LEU A 22 51.26 -37.81 13.52
CA LEU A 22 51.16 -36.90 14.67
C LEU A 22 50.46 -35.58 14.33
N PHE A 23 50.52 -35.11 13.08
CA PHE A 23 49.93 -33.83 12.65
C PHE A 23 48.61 -33.99 11.91
N ALA A 24 48.33 -35.19 11.41
CA ALA A 24 47.09 -35.53 10.71
C ALA A 24 45.80 -35.10 11.45
N PRO A 25 45.60 -35.40 12.76
CA PRO A 25 44.37 -35.01 13.46
C PRO A 25 44.22 -33.49 13.61
N ILE A 26 45.33 -32.76 13.76
CA ILE A 26 45.34 -31.29 13.91
C ILE A 26 44.95 -30.64 12.58
N ILE A 27 45.50 -31.12 11.46
CA ILE A 27 45.18 -30.61 10.12
C ILE A 27 43.71 -30.89 9.76
N LEU A 28 43.22 -32.11 10.05
CA LEU A 28 41.82 -32.47 9.84
C LEU A 28 40.84 -31.65 10.70
N SER A 29 41.20 -31.39 11.96
CA SER A 29 40.39 -30.56 12.86
C SER A 29 40.40 -29.10 12.43
N ALA A 30 41.54 -28.55 12.02
CA ALA A 30 41.64 -27.18 11.52
C ALA A 30 40.87 -26.98 10.19
N CYS A 31 40.95 -27.94 9.27
CA CYS A 31 40.16 -27.89 8.02
C CYS A 31 38.65 -27.99 8.27
N SER A 32 38.21 -28.85 9.20
CA SER A 32 36.78 -28.98 9.50
C SER A 32 36.21 -27.75 10.22
N LEU A 33 36.99 -27.13 11.12
CA LEU A 33 36.64 -25.86 11.74
C LEU A 33 36.55 -24.72 10.70
N PHE A 34 37.51 -24.64 9.77
CA PHE A 34 37.51 -23.62 8.72
C PHE A 34 36.31 -23.76 7.76
N ASP A 35 36.04 -24.97 7.25
CA ASP A 35 34.88 -25.23 6.40
C ASP A 35 33.56 -24.94 7.13
N ASN A 36 33.45 -25.36 8.39
CA ASN A 36 32.24 -25.11 9.19
C ASN A 36 32.02 -23.61 9.43
N THR A 37 33.05 -22.84 9.76
CA THR A 37 32.89 -21.38 9.96
C THR A 37 32.50 -20.64 8.68
N GLN A 38 33.07 -21.01 7.52
CA GLN A 38 32.75 -20.39 6.24
C GLN A 38 31.33 -20.76 5.75
N ILE A 39 30.91 -22.01 5.98
CA ILE A 39 29.54 -22.47 5.69
C ILE A 39 28.53 -21.76 6.59
N GLU A 40 28.81 -21.61 7.88
CA GLU A 40 27.91 -20.91 8.82
C GLU A 40 27.81 -19.41 8.49
N GLN A 41 28.91 -18.76 8.11
CA GLN A 41 28.89 -17.38 7.62
C GLN A 41 28.01 -17.25 6.36
N GLN A 42 28.16 -18.15 5.38
CA GLN A 42 27.35 -18.14 4.16
C GLN A 42 25.87 -18.43 4.45
N ARG A 43 25.56 -19.34 5.37
CA ARG A 43 24.18 -19.63 5.80
C ARG A 43 23.53 -18.43 6.47
N ALA A 44 24.26 -17.73 7.34
CA ALA A 44 23.79 -16.51 7.98
C ALA A 44 23.51 -15.41 6.96
N GLU A 45 24.38 -15.24 5.96
CA GLU A 45 24.18 -14.29 4.86
C GLU A 45 22.95 -14.67 4.01
N ILE A 46 22.79 -15.94 3.64
CA ILE A 46 21.61 -16.41 2.89
C ILE A 46 20.32 -16.23 3.72
N ALA A 47 20.36 -16.49 5.03
CA ALA A 47 19.21 -16.29 5.91
C ALA A 47 18.82 -14.81 5.98
N ARG A 48 19.80 -13.91 6.09
CA ARG A 48 19.58 -12.46 6.04
C ARG A 48 18.97 -12.03 4.71
N LEU A 49 19.54 -12.45 3.58
CA LEU A 49 19.02 -12.10 2.26
C LEU A 49 17.60 -12.65 2.03
N ARG A 50 17.29 -13.84 2.56
CA ARG A 50 15.92 -14.37 2.52
C ARG A 50 14.94 -13.54 3.34
N GLN A 51 15.34 -13.07 4.52
CA GLN A 51 14.52 -12.17 5.33
C GLN A 51 14.28 -10.84 4.62
N GLU A 52 15.33 -10.24 4.04
CA GLU A 52 15.21 -9.00 3.26
C GLU A 52 14.29 -9.19 2.04
N ALA A 53 14.42 -10.31 1.31
CA ALA A 53 13.55 -10.62 0.17
C ALA A 53 12.08 -10.81 0.59
N GLU A 54 11.83 -11.47 1.73
CA GLU A 54 10.48 -11.66 2.27
C GLU A 54 9.88 -10.34 2.75
N GLN A 55 10.68 -9.45 3.36
CA GLN A 55 10.25 -8.12 3.74
C GLN A 55 9.86 -7.30 2.50
N LEU A 56 10.73 -7.26 1.49
CA LEU A 56 10.47 -6.53 0.24
C LEU A 56 9.22 -7.06 -0.47
N LYS A 57 9.00 -8.38 -0.43
CA LYS A 57 7.79 -9.00 -0.98
C LYS A 57 6.53 -8.52 -0.24
N ARG A 58 6.55 -8.49 1.09
CA ARG A 58 5.42 -8.00 1.90
C ARG A 58 5.12 -6.53 1.63
N GLU A 59 6.17 -5.70 1.51
CA GLU A 59 6.02 -4.29 1.16
C GLU A 59 5.43 -4.12 -0.25
N ALA A 60 5.91 -4.91 -1.22
CA ALA A 60 5.37 -4.90 -2.58
C ALA A 60 3.89 -5.33 -2.62
N ASP A 61 3.52 -6.37 -1.88
CA ASP A 61 2.15 -6.86 -1.77
C ASP A 61 1.23 -5.80 -1.11
N ALA A 62 1.71 -5.13 -0.06
CA ALA A 62 0.98 -4.05 0.60
C ALA A 62 0.75 -2.86 -0.34
N LEU A 63 1.78 -2.44 -1.08
CA LEU A 63 1.66 -1.38 -2.09
C LEU A 63 0.73 -1.77 -3.24
N GLN A 64 0.77 -3.04 -3.67
CA GLN A 64 -0.15 -3.53 -4.68
C GLN A 64 -1.59 -3.52 -4.19
N GLN A 65 -1.85 -3.95 -2.96
CA GLN A 65 -3.18 -3.88 -2.35
C GLN A 65 -3.67 -2.44 -2.22
N GLN A 66 -2.79 -1.52 -1.82
CA GLN A 66 -3.12 -0.10 -1.77
C GLN A 66 -3.53 0.42 -3.16
N ARG A 67 -2.72 0.16 -4.19
CA ARG A 67 -3.06 0.57 -5.57
C ARG A 67 -4.36 -0.07 -6.07
N GLN A 68 -4.64 -1.31 -5.69
CA GLN A 68 -5.91 -1.96 -6.04
C GLN A 68 -7.09 -1.28 -5.35
N LYS A 69 -6.98 -0.92 -4.07
CA LYS A 69 -8.02 -0.17 -3.35
C LYS A 69 -8.24 1.21 -3.98
N GLU A 70 -7.19 1.96 -4.22
CA GLU A 70 -7.27 3.27 -4.91
C GLU A 70 -7.89 3.13 -6.31
N GLY A 71 -7.56 2.05 -7.03
CA GLY A 71 -8.17 1.73 -8.32
C GLY A 71 -9.67 1.42 -8.21
N GLN A 72 -10.06 0.63 -7.21
CA GLN A 72 -11.46 0.29 -6.92
C GLN A 72 -12.26 1.53 -6.50
N GLU A 73 -11.70 2.40 -5.67
CA GLU A 73 -12.28 3.68 -5.26
C GLU A 73 -12.43 4.61 -6.46
N ARG A 74 -11.40 4.74 -7.29
CA ARG A 74 -11.48 5.51 -8.54
C ARG A 74 -12.57 4.99 -9.47
N GLU A 75 -12.69 3.68 -9.62
CA GLU A 75 -13.74 3.07 -10.44
C GLU A 75 -15.13 3.28 -9.83
N ALA A 76 -15.27 3.20 -8.50
CA ALA A 76 -16.52 3.51 -7.80
C ALA A 76 -16.95 4.97 -8.00
N CYS A 77 -16.01 5.92 -7.93
CA CYS A 77 -16.24 7.32 -8.27
C CYS A 77 -16.62 7.52 -9.75
N ASN A 78 -16.00 6.78 -10.68
CA ASN A 78 -16.41 6.80 -12.08
C ASN A 78 -17.85 6.29 -12.28
N ARG A 79 -18.32 5.34 -11.46
CA ARG A 79 -19.73 4.92 -11.49
C ARG A 79 -20.64 5.99 -10.89
N ALA A 80 -20.20 6.67 -9.82
CA ALA A 80 -20.92 7.79 -9.22
C ALA A 80 -21.13 8.96 -10.20
N PHE A 81 -20.21 9.16 -11.16
CA PHE A 81 -20.34 10.17 -12.22
C PHE A 81 -21.70 10.10 -12.94
N TYR A 82 -22.21 8.90 -13.24
CA TYR A 82 -23.51 8.75 -13.88
C TYR A 82 -24.67 9.19 -12.98
N ALA A 83 -24.59 8.91 -11.67
CA ALA A 83 -25.59 9.36 -10.71
C ALA A 83 -25.59 10.89 -10.59
N PHE A 84 -24.41 11.52 -10.56
CA PHE A 84 -24.28 12.98 -10.53
C PHE A 84 -24.78 13.64 -11.82
N ASP A 85 -24.48 13.06 -12.99
CA ASP A 85 -24.98 13.57 -14.28
C ASP A 85 -26.51 13.44 -14.39
N ALA A 86 -27.07 12.32 -13.93
CA ALA A 86 -28.51 12.13 -13.86
C ALA A 86 -29.18 13.14 -12.91
N ALA A 87 -28.60 13.35 -11.72
CA ALA A 87 -29.08 14.31 -10.73
C ALA A 87 -29.13 15.75 -11.28
N ARG A 88 -28.10 16.15 -12.06
CA ARG A 88 -28.06 17.49 -12.70
C ARG A 88 -29.14 17.69 -13.76
N LYS A 89 -29.59 16.60 -14.39
CA LYS A 89 -30.65 16.62 -15.40
C LYS A 89 -32.05 16.45 -14.81
N ALA A 90 -32.15 15.97 -13.57
CA ALA A 90 -33.41 15.81 -12.88
C ALA A 90 -34.11 17.18 -12.73
N LYS A 91 -35.40 17.20 -13.03
CA LYS A 91 -36.24 18.39 -12.82
C LYS A 91 -36.75 18.45 -11.38
N ASP A 92 -36.86 17.29 -10.74
CA ASP A 92 -37.29 17.14 -9.36
C ASP A 92 -36.07 17.21 -8.42
N THR A 93 -36.17 18.07 -7.41
CA THR A 93 -35.09 18.29 -6.44
C THR A 93 -34.93 17.10 -5.49
N GLU A 94 -36.01 16.38 -5.17
CA GLU A 94 -35.92 15.18 -4.32
C GLU A 94 -35.26 14.00 -5.06
N GLU A 95 -35.58 13.84 -6.35
CA GLU A 95 -34.91 12.82 -7.18
C GLU A 95 -33.41 13.11 -7.29
N ALA A 96 -33.04 14.38 -7.51
CA ALA A 96 -31.63 14.79 -7.55
C ALA A 96 -30.91 14.49 -6.23
N VAL A 97 -31.54 14.76 -5.08
CA VAL A 97 -30.99 14.42 -3.75
C VAL A 97 -30.73 12.91 -3.65
N SER A 98 -31.68 12.08 -4.05
CA SER A 98 -31.52 10.62 -4.01
C SER A 98 -30.32 10.15 -4.85
N GLN A 99 -30.18 10.68 -6.07
CA GLN A 99 -29.07 10.35 -6.97
C GLN A 99 -27.71 10.82 -6.41
N TYR A 100 -27.62 12.02 -5.85
CA TYR A 100 -26.39 12.49 -5.21
C TYR A 100 -26.02 11.66 -3.98
N ARG A 101 -27.00 11.24 -3.17
CA ARG A 101 -26.74 10.38 -2.00
C ARG A 101 -26.19 9.02 -2.43
N GLU A 102 -26.74 8.40 -3.48
CA GLU A 102 -26.21 7.13 -3.97
C GLU A 102 -24.81 7.31 -4.59
N GLY A 103 -24.58 8.38 -5.34
CA GLY A 103 -23.26 8.71 -5.87
C GLY A 103 -22.22 8.92 -4.76
N LEU A 104 -22.57 9.65 -3.70
CA LEU A 104 -21.71 9.86 -2.53
C LEU A 104 -21.51 8.58 -1.70
N ARG A 105 -22.46 7.64 -1.72
CA ARG A 105 -22.28 6.30 -1.12
C ARG A 105 -21.18 5.50 -1.81
N LEU A 106 -20.99 5.73 -3.12
CA LEU A 106 -19.93 5.12 -3.92
C LEU A 106 -18.63 5.94 -3.90
N CYS A 107 -18.75 7.26 -3.77
CA CYS A 107 -17.63 8.21 -3.80
C CYS A 107 -17.76 9.24 -2.67
N PRO A 108 -17.47 8.86 -1.42
CA PRO A 108 -17.64 9.75 -0.27
C PRO A 108 -16.57 10.86 -0.19
N GLY A 109 -15.61 10.86 -1.10
CA GLY A 109 -14.50 11.84 -1.13
C GLY A 109 -14.68 12.97 -2.14
N ASP A 110 -15.85 13.08 -2.78
CA ASP A 110 -16.13 14.12 -3.78
C ASP A 110 -16.67 15.39 -3.12
N ASP A 111 -15.78 16.36 -2.91
CA ASP A 111 -16.09 17.66 -2.30
C ASP A 111 -17.14 18.43 -3.12
N VAL A 112 -17.07 18.34 -4.45
CA VAL A 112 -18.03 18.98 -5.36
C VAL A 112 -19.42 18.39 -5.18
N ALA A 113 -19.54 17.07 -5.11
CA ALA A 113 -20.82 16.38 -4.93
C ALA A 113 -21.45 16.70 -3.57
N HIS A 114 -20.67 16.77 -2.49
CA HIS A 114 -21.15 17.24 -1.19
C HIS A 114 -21.71 18.68 -1.26
N ASN A 115 -21.02 19.61 -1.93
CA ASN A 115 -21.55 20.95 -2.13
C ASN A 115 -22.86 20.94 -2.95
N GLU A 116 -22.93 20.20 -4.04
CA GLU A 116 -24.14 20.13 -4.89
C GLU A 116 -25.34 19.55 -4.12
N LEU A 117 -25.11 18.52 -3.29
CA LEU A 117 -26.14 17.97 -2.41
C LEU A 117 -26.60 18.99 -1.35
N GLY A 118 -25.68 19.74 -0.76
CA GLY A 118 -26.02 20.83 0.15
C GLY A 118 -26.88 21.92 -0.52
N GLU A 119 -26.57 22.30 -1.75
CA GLU A 119 -27.38 23.27 -2.52
C GLU A 119 -28.78 22.74 -2.84
N LEU A 120 -28.92 21.43 -3.06
CA LEU A 120 -30.23 20.80 -3.21
C LEU A 120 -31.02 20.83 -1.90
N TYR A 121 -30.38 20.55 -0.76
CA TYR A 121 -31.02 20.65 0.54
C TYR A 121 -31.45 22.09 0.87
N LEU A 122 -30.67 23.11 0.51
CA LEU A 122 -31.09 24.51 0.65
C LEU A 122 -32.34 24.82 -0.17
N ARG A 123 -32.43 24.33 -1.41
CA ARG A 123 -33.61 24.50 -2.26
C ARG A 123 -34.87 23.86 -1.68
N LEU A 124 -34.71 22.77 -0.94
CA LEU A 124 -35.78 22.09 -0.19
C LEU A 124 -36.07 22.74 1.18
N GLY A 125 -35.28 23.74 1.60
CA GLY A 125 -35.40 24.39 2.91
C GLY A 125 -34.77 23.59 4.07
N HIS A 126 -34.07 22.50 3.78
CA HIS A 126 -33.41 21.63 4.76
C HIS A 126 -32.02 22.19 5.13
N LYS A 127 -32.02 23.31 5.87
CA LYS A 127 -30.78 24.06 6.19
C LYS A 127 -29.76 23.25 7.00
N THR A 128 -30.21 22.42 7.95
CA THR A 128 -29.32 21.63 8.81
C THR A 128 -28.55 20.59 8.00
N GLU A 129 -29.25 19.86 7.14
CA GLU A 129 -28.69 18.88 6.22
C GLU A 129 -27.75 19.57 5.23
N ALA A 130 -28.14 20.73 4.70
CA ALA A 130 -27.27 21.50 3.82
C ALA A 130 -25.94 21.90 4.50
N ALA A 131 -26.00 22.42 5.72
CA ALA A 131 -24.82 22.81 6.48
C ALA A 131 -23.89 21.62 6.75
N ALA A 132 -24.45 20.44 7.02
CA ALA A 132 -23.68 19.21 7.20
C ALA A 132 -22.89 18.85 5.92
N GLU A 133 -23.56 18.89 4.76
CA GLU A 133 -22.92 18.57 3.48
C GLU A 133 -21.85 19.60 3.07
N PHE A 134 -22.09 20.90 3.28
CA PHE A 134 -21.06 21.91 3.03
C PHE A 134 -19.87 21.79 3.98
N THR A 135 -20.10 21.39 5.23
CA THR A 135 -19.02 21.13 6.19
C THR A 135 -18.16 19.96 5.72
N GLU A 136 -18.78 18.91 5.20
CA GLU A 136 -18.05 17.76 4.66
C GLU A 136 -17.25 18.11 3.39
N ALA A 137 -17.84 18.91 2.50
CA ALA A 137 -17.13 19.46 1.35
C ALA A 137 -15.87 20.25 1.76
N LEU A 138 -15.96 21.07 2.83
CA LEU A 138 -14.83 21.83 3.37
C LEU A 138 -13.83 20.95 4.14
N ARG A 139 -14.28 19.84 4.74
CA ARG A 139 -13.39 18.86 5.38
C ARG A 139 -12.51 18.19 4.33
N LEU A 140 -13.08 17.86 3.17
CA LEU A 140 -12.37 17.26 2.03
C LEU A 140 -11.50 18.27 1.30
N ASN A 141 -12.01 19.49 1.09
CA ASN A 141 -11.31 20.58 0.45
C ASN A 141 -11.49 21.89 1.24
N PRO A 142 -10.56 22.19 2.17
CA PRO A 142 -10.63 23.39 3.00
C PRO A 142 -10.63 24.72 2.24
N ASN A 143 -10.19 24.71 0.97
CA ASN A 143 -10.12 25.91 0.14
C ASN A 143 -11.32 26.04 -0.81
N PHE A 144 -12.38 25.22 -0.64
CA PHE A 144 -13.53 25.25 -1.53
C PHE A 144 -14.42 26.47 -1.28
N SER A 145 -14.08 27.59 -1.92
CA SER A 145 -14.74 28.89 -1.69
C SER A 145 -16.25 28.90 -1.95
N ARG A 146 -16.76 28.02 -2.83
CA ARG A 146 -18.22 27.89 -3.06
C ARG A 146 -18.91 27.26 -1.84
N ALA A 147 -18.35 26.17 -1.31
CA ALA A 147 -18.88 25.50 -0.11
C ALA A 147 -18.84 26.41 1.13
N GLN A 148 -17.80 27.23 1.28
CA GLN A 148 -17.72 28.22 2.36
C GLN A 148 -18.88 29.22 2.31
N LYS A 149 -19.12 29.85 1.16
CA LYS A 149 -20.23 30.80 0.97
C LYS A 149 -21.58 30.15 1.18
N ASN A 150 -21.72 28.91 0.73
CA ASN A 150 -22.97 28.17 0.87
C ASN A 150 -23.23 27.74 2.33
N LEU A 151 -22.19 27.40 3.09
CA LEU A 151 -22.30 27.13 4.52
C LEU A 151 -22.75 28.38 5.28
N GLU A 152 -22.19 29.55 4.96
CA GLU A 152 -22.64 30.84 5.52
C GLU A 152 -24.12 31.11 5.21
N ALA A 153 -24.61 30.72 4.02
CA ALA A 153 -26.01 30.86 3.63
C ALA A 153 -26.95 29.81 4.28
N ALA A 154 -26.41 28.68 4.72
CA ALA A 154 -27.14 27.60 5.37
C ALA A 154 -27.34 27.82 6.88
N GLN A 155 -26.55 28.72 7.47
CA GLN A 155 -26.67 29.15 8.87
C GLN A 155 -27.80 30.17 9.06
#